data_AF-A0A5B1BRS5-F1
#
_entry.id   AF-A0A5B1BRS5-F1
#
_cell.length_a   1.000
_cell.length_b   1.000
_cell.length_c   1.000
_cell.angle_alpha   90.00
_cell.angle_beta   90.00
_cell.angle_gamma   90.00
#
_symmetry.space_group_name_H-M   'P 1'
#
loop_
_entity.id
_entity.type
_entity.pdbx_description
1 polymer ?
#
loop_
_entity_poly.entity_id
_entity_poly.type
_entity_poly.pdbx_seq_one_letter_code
_entity_poly.pdbx_strand_id
1 'polypeptide(L)'
;MPSLLTLPEFAALAADAVQAAGAAPENRQAKAIPAERMIRYYTARGLLPRPGSRGRALTYGRTHLLRLVAVKRLQGQGLSLEEISKRLQSLSLAELESLAAIPAGVMPAGLGDPEPVLETSRAAGAFWRAMPAADPTDPPTVTQLRAVRLSDTVTLLIDGTLPELDALRQAAAPLLDLLAAPGKDSP
;
A
#
# COMPACT_ATOMS: atom_id res chain seq x y z
N MET A 1 29.06 -9.54 7.89
CA MET A 1 27.64 -9.82 7.59
C MET A 1 26.81 -8.94 8.50
N PRO A 2 25.87 -8.12 8.00
CA PRO A 2 25.00 -7.34 8.86
C PRO A 2 24.18 -8.26 9.76
N SER A 3 24.14 -7.95 11.06
CA SER A 3 23.28 -8.65 12.00
C SER A 3 21.83 -8.28 11.72
N LEU A 4 20.95 -9.28 11.68
CA LEU A 4 19.50 -9.10 11.51
C LEU A 4 18.79 -9.85 12.62
N LEU A 5 17.73 -9.25 13.14
CA LEU A 5 17.02 -9.72 14.32
C LEU A 5 15.75 -10.46 13.92
N THR A 6 15.45 -11.54 14.63
CA THR A 6 14.13 -12.17 14.57
C THR A 6 13.09 -11.28 15.25
N LEU A 7 11.80 -11.57 15.05
CA LEU A 7 10.72 -10.80 15.68
C LEU A 7 10.84 -10.66 17.22
N PRO A 8 11.09 -11.71 18.01
CA PRO A 8 11.23 -11.58 19.46
C PRO A 8 12.46 -10.75 19.87
N GLU A 9 13.61 -10.96 19.22
CA GLU A 9 14.83 -10.18 19.48
C GLU A 9 14.64 -8.70 19.13
N PHE A 10 13.98 -8.43 18.00
CA PHE A 10 13.63 -7.08 17.58
C PHE A 10 12.66 -6.41 18.55
N ALA A 11 11.67 -7.14 19.08
CA ALA A 11 10.73 -6.60 20.05
C ALA A 11 11.41 -6.20 21.37
N ALA A 12 12.34 -7.02 21.86
CA ALA A 12 13.13 -6.71 23.05
C ALA A 12 14.00 -5.45 22.82
N LEU A 13 14.77 -5.42 21.73
CA LEU A 13 15.60 -4.26 21.40
C LEU A 13 14.77 -2.98 21.19
N ALA A 14 13.61 -3.10 20.55
CA ALA A 14 12.69 -2.00 20.34
C ALA A 14 12.15 -1.43 21.66
N ALA A 15 11.87 -2.29 22.64
CA ALA A 15 11.45 -1.83 23.97
C ALA A 15 12.54 -1.01 24.65
N ASP A 16 13.78 -1.53 24.66
CA ASP A 16 14.92 -0.84 25.26
C ASP A 16 15.21 0.49 24.55
N ALA A 17 15.16 0.50 23.22
CA ALA A 17 15.37 1.71 22.42
C ALA A 17 14.28 2.78 22.65
N VAL A 18 13.01 2.39 22.76
CA VAL A 18 11.91 3.32 23.05
C VAL A 18 12.06 3.93 24.45
N GLN A 19 12.45 3.12 25.44
CA GLN A 19 12.71 3.60 26.81
C GLN A 19 13.91 4.55 26.84
N ALA A 20 15.04 4.15 26.27
CA ALA A 20 16.27 4.93 26.27
C ALA A 20 16.15 6.25 25.49
N ALA A 21 15.34 6.27 24.43
CA ALA A 21 15.06 7.48 23.66
C ALA A 21 14.02 8.41 24.32
N GLY A 22 13.45 8.04 25.47
CA GLY A 22 12.33 8.77 26.08
C GLY A 22 11.11 8.89 25.15
N ALA A 23 10.95 7.94 24.22
CA ALA A 23 9.89 7.94 23.21
C ALA A 23 8.62 7.23 23.71
N ALA A 24 8.61 6.78 24.97
CA ALA A 24 7.44 6.16 25.58
C ALA A 24 6.33 7.21 25.73
N PRO A 25 5.10 6.93 25.25
CA PRO A 25 3.98 7.84 25.41
C PRO A 25 3.61 7.99 26.89
N GLU A 26 3.52 9.22 27.40
CA GLU A 26 2.94 9.51 28.73
C GLU A 26 1.43 9.19 28.80
N ASN A 27 0.79 9.03 27.64
CA ASN A 27 -0.63 8.72 27.53
C ASN A 27 -0.95 7.27 27.93
N ARG A 28 -1.74 7.09 29.00
CA ARG A 28 -2.25 5.80 29.53
C ARG A 28 -2.93 4.88 28.51
N GLN A 29 -3.30 5.37 27.32
CA GLN A 29 -3.99 4.58 26.29
C GLN A 29 -3.04 3.75 25.41
N ALA A 30 -1.76 4.11 25.33
CA ALA A 30 -0.79 3.40 24.50
C ALA A 30 0.03 2.42 25.35
N LYS A 31 0.06 1.14 24.97
CA LYS A 31 0.98 0.17 25.60
C LYS A 31 2.43 0.66 25.44
N ALA A 32 3.09 0.87 26.57
CA ALA A 32 4.44 1.41 26.68
C ALA A 32 5.51 0.50 26.06
N ILE A 33 5.25 -0.81 25.99
CA ILE A 33 6.22 -1.80 25.51
C ILE A 33 5.79 -2.31 24.13
N PRO A 34 6.64 -2.16 23.09
CA PRO A 34 6.44 -2.80 21.80
C PRO A 34 6.36 -4.32 21.96
N ALA A 35 5.19 -4.88 21.73
CA ALA A 35 4.98 -6.33 21.70
C ALA A 35 4.97 -6.84 20.25
N GLU A 36 5.29 -8.12 20.04
CA GLU A 36 5.31 -8.74 18.71
C GLU A 36 4.03 -8.50 17.88
N ARG A 37 2.87 -8.57 18.53
CA ARG A 37 1.56 -8.30 17.89
C ARG A 37 1.48 -6.88 17.33
N MET A 38 2.02 -5.90 18.04
CA MET A 38 2.05 -4.50 17.62
C MET A 38 2.97 -4.32 16.42
N ILE A 39 4.15 -4.95 16.45
CA ILE A 39 5.11 -4.89 15.34
C ILE A 39 4.47 -5.48 14.07
N ARG A 40 3.84 -6.66 14.17
CA ARG A 40 3.10 -7.27 13.04
C ARG A 40 1.99 -6.35 12.52
N TYR A 41 1.24 -5.73 13.42
CA TYR A 41 0.18 -4.78 13.07
C TYR A 41 0.72 -3.54 12.33
N TYR A 42 1.84 -2.97 12.78
CA TYR A 42 2.49 -1.84 12.11
C TYR A 42 3.09 -2.22 10.76
N THR A 43 3.68 -3.41 10.64
CA THR A 43 4.14 -3.94 9.36
C THR A 43 2.97 -4.09 8.38
N ALA A 44 1.84 -4.67 8.82
CA ALA A 44 0.66 -4.86 7.97
C ALA A 44 0.01 -3.55 7.51
N ARG A 45 0.10 -2.48 8.31
CA ARG A 45 -0.38 -1.13 7.95
C ARG A 45 0.64 -0.27 7.20
N GLY A 46 1.83 -0.82 6.90
CA GLY A 46 2.87 -0.10 6.15
C GLY A 46 3.62 0.98 6.95
N LEU A 47 3.48 1.01 8.28
CA LEU A 47 4.23 1.93 9.16
C LEU A 47 5.70 1.51 9.30
N LEU A 48 5.96 0.22 9.16
CA LEU A 48 7.30 -0.36 9.09
C LEU A 48 7.56 -0.83 7.66
N PRO A 49 8.81 -0.75 7.18
CA PRO A 49 9.16 -1.37 5.92
C PRO A 49 8.90 -2.88 6.01
N ARG A 50 8.72 -3.51 4.85
CA ARG A 50 8.52 -4.96 4.79
C ARG A 50 9.77 -5.65 5.35
N PRO A 51 9.63 -6.55 6.35
CA PRO A 51 10.76 -7.28 6.89
C PRO A 51 11.36 -8.19 5.84
N GLY A 52 12.66 -8.43 5.95
CA GLY A 52 13.32 -9.47 5.17
C GLY A 52 12.86 -10.85 5.60
N SER A 53 13.29 -11.87 4.85
CA SER A 53 13.06 -13.27 5.18
C SER A 53 14.39 -14.02 5.23
N ARG A 54 14.57 -14.83 6.27
CA ARG A 54 15.63 -15.83 6.39
C ARG A 54 14.97 -17.19 6.59
N GLY A 55 14.78 -17.91 5.48
CA GLY A 55 14.03 -19.17 5.47
C GLY A 55 12.55 -18.95 5.79
N ARG A 56 12.09 -19.46 6.94
CA ARG A 56 10.71 -19.27 7.43
C ARG A 56 10.56 -18.11 8.43
N ALA A 57 11.67 -17.50 8.86
CA ALA A 57 11.66 -16.45 9.86
C ALA A 57 11.74 -15.06 9.22
N LEU A 58 10.96 -14.11 9.74
CA LEU A 58 11.06 -12.70 9.38
C LEU A 58 12.25 -12.06 10.08
N THR A 59 12.96 -11.22 9.35
CA THR A 59 14.15 -10.51 9.84
C THR A 59 13.98 -9.01 9.78
N TYR A 60 14.35 -8.34 10.87
CA TYR A 60 14.26 -6.90 11.09
C TYR A 60 15.67 -6.32 11.23
N GLY A 61 15.80 -5.05 10.83
CA GLY A 61 17.09 -4.34 10.78
C GLY A 61 17.03 -2.94 11.37
N ARG A 62 18.08 -2.15 11.12
CA ARG A 62 18.26 -0.79 11.65
C ARG A 62 17.11 0.13 11.30
N THR A 63 16.71 0.19 10.03
CA THR A 63 15.63 1.07 9.57
C THR A 63 14.29 0.72 10.23
N HIS A 64 14.05 -0.56 10.52
CA HIS A 64 12.86 -1.00 11.25
C HIS A 64 12.84 -0.44 12.67
N LEU A 65 13.98 -0.47 13.36
CA LEU A 65 14.13 0.05 14.73
C LEU A 65 13.90 1.57 14.76
N LEU A 66 14.56 2.30 13.86
CA LEU A 66 14.42 3.75 13.74
C LEU A 66 12.97 4.17 13.50
N ARG A 67 12.29 3.54 12.54
CA ARG A 67 10.87 3.80 12.28
C ARG A 67 9.99 3.50 13.48
N LEU A 68 10.21 2.38 14.17
CA LEU A 68 9.38 2.02 15.31
C LEU A 68 9.52 3.01 16.47
N VAL A 69 10.75 3.44 16.80
CA VAL A 69 10.98 4.45 17.84
C VAL A 69 10.37 5.80 17.43
N ALA A 70 10.52 6.20 16.16
CA ALA A 70 9.89 7.41 15.63
C ALA A 70 8.34 7.34 15.71
N VAL A 71 7.72 6.21 15.36
CA VAL A 71 6.27 5.99 15.54
C VAL A 71 5.89 6.22 16.99
N LYS A 72 6.61 5.62 17.96
CA LYS A 72 6.29 5.77 19.38
C LYS A 72 6.39 7.21 19.87
N ARG A 73 7.44 7.92 19.46
CA ARG A 73 7.60 9.33 19.79
C ARG A 73 6.46 10.20 19.25
N LEU A 74 6.06 9.99 18.00
CA LEU A 74 4.95 10.73 17.40
C LEU A 74 3.59 10.35 18.02
N GLN A 75 3.41 9.09 18.43
CA GLN A 75 2.23 8.69 19.23
C GLN A 75 2.20 9.40 20.59
N GLY A 76 3.36 9.59 21.24
CA GLY A 76 3.48 10.37 22.46
C GLY A 76 3.07 11.85 22.29
N GLN A 77 3.27 12.40 21.09
CA GLN A 77 2.83 13.75 20.71
C GLN A 77 1.33 13.82 20.35
N GLY A 78 0.60 12.70 20.40
CA GLY A 78 -0.84 12.66 20.14
C GLY A 78 -1.24 12.48 18.68
N LEU A 79 -0.29 12.23 17.77
CA LEU A 79 -0.62 12.02 16.36
C LEU A 79 -1.32 10.67 16.13
N SER A 80 -2.28 10.67 15.21
CA SER A 80 -2.94 9.45 14.74
C SER A 80 -1.99 8.60 13.87
N LEU A 81 -2.30 7.30 13.73
CA LEU A 81 -1.49 6.40 12.91
C LEU A 81 -1.43 6.81 11.43
N GLU A 82 -2.47 7.45 10.90
CA GLU A 82 -2.48 7.94 9.51
C GLU A 82 -1.56 9.13 9.32
N GLU A 83 -1.59 10.10 10.23
CA GLU A 83 -0.69 11.26 10.21
C GLU A 83 0.77 10.82 10.38
N ILE A 84 1.02 9.86 11.27
CA ILE A 84 2.33 9.26 11.46
C ILE A 84 2.80 8.59 10.16
N SER A 85 1.94 7.81 9.50
CA SER A 85 2.30 7.15 8.24
C SER A 85 2.69 8.17 7.16
N LYS A 86 1.89 9.22 6.97
CA LYS A 86 2.17 10.30 6.01
C LYS A 86 3.50 10.99 6.32
N ARG A 87 3.74 11.32 7.59
CA ARG A 87 4.99 11.97 8.03
C ARG A 87 6.20 11.07 7.81
N LEU A 88 6.11 9.78 8.10
CA LEU A 88 7.22 8.85 7.91
C LEU A 88 7.55 8.53 6.45
N GLN A 89 6.64 8.84 5.52
CA GLN A 89 6.89 8.68 4.08
C GLN A 89 7.69 9.85 3.49
N SER A 90 7.60 11.05 4.09
CA SER A 90 8.32 12.23 3.61
C SER A 90 9.72 12.40 4.20
N LEU A 91 10.08 11.62 5.23
CA LEU A 91 11.39 11.75 5.89
C LEU A 91 12.48 10.98 5.17
N SER A 92 13.64 11.62 5.01
CA SER A 92 14.89 10.96 4.69
C SER A 92 15.39 10.09 5.86
N LEU A 93 16.36 9.22 5.59
CA LEU A 93 16.96 8.38 6.63
C LEU A 93 17.63 9.21 7.74
N ALA A 94 18.32 10.30 7.40
CA ALA A 94 18.97 11.18 8.37
C ALA A 94 17.95 11.88 9.28
N GLU A 95 16.84 12.36 8.71
CA GLU A 95 15.76 12.97 9.51
C GLU A 95 15.05 11.94 10.38
N LEU A 96 14.88 10.71 9.89
CA LEU A 96 14.33 9.61 10.67
C LEU A 96 15.24 9.26 11.85
N GLU A 97 16.55 9.22 11.66
CA GLU A 97 17.53 9.00 12.72
C GLU A 97 17.47 10.10 13.78
N SER A 98 17.41 11.37 13.34
CA SER A 98 17.24 12.51 14.24
C SER A 98 15.91 12.47 15.00
N LEU A 99 14.82 12.04 14.36
CA LEU A 99 13.52 11.93 15.00
C LEU A 99 13.50 10.81 16.04
N ALA A 100 14.08 9.65 15.71
CA ALA A 100 14.17 8.51 16.62
C ALA A 100 15.07 8.81 17.83
N ALA A 101 16.18 9.54 17.62
CA ALA A 101 17.14 9.98 18.63
C ALA A 101 17.55 8.85 19.60
N ILE A 102 17.82 7.65 19.05
CA ILE A 102 18.24 6.50 19.84
C ILE A 102 19.70 6.69 20.27
N PRO A 103 20.04 6.57 21.57
CA PRO A 103 21.42 6.66 22.03
C PRO A 103 22.31 5.58 21.39
N ALA A 104 23.53 5.96 21.00
CA ALA A 104 24.45 5.10 20.25
C ALA A 104 24.80 3.77 20.95
N GLY A 105 24.72 3.71 22.28
CA GLY A 105 24.98 2.49 23.07
C GLY A 105 23.85 1.46 23.10
N VAL A 106 22.65 1.82 22.62
CA VAL A 106 21.49 0.92 22.62
C VAL A 106 21.41 0.11 21.34
N MET A 107 21.85 0.69 20.21
CA MET A 107 21.85 -0.02 18.93
C MET A 107 23.08 -0.94 18.84
N PRO A 108 22.89 -2.24 18.48
CA PRO A 108 24.02 -3.15 18.32
C PRO A 108 24.94 -2.68 17.19
N ALA A 109 26.25 -2.63 17.47
CA ALA A 109 27.27 -2.32 16.49
C ALA A 109 27.31 -3.42 15.41
N GLY A 110 26.68 -3.16 14.27
CA GLY A 110 26.54 -4.13 13.16
C GLY A 110 25.11 -4.52 12.82
N LEU A 111 24.10 -3.95 13.48
CA LEU A 111 22.70 -4.03 13.02
C LEU A 111 22.60 -3.35 11.64
N GLY A 112 22.44 -4.16 10.61
CA GLY A 112 22.23 -3.66 9.24
C GLY A 112 20.76 -3.69 8.86
N ASP A 113 20.47 -3.44 7.59
CA ASP A 113 19.14 -3.62 7.04
C ASP A 113 19.04 -4.92 6.24
N PRO A 114 17.89 -5.61 6.31
CA PRO A 114 17.67 -6.74 5.43
C PRO A 114 17.69 -6.24 3.98
N GLU A 115 18.32 -7.02 3.10
CA GLU A 115 18.28 -6.73 1.68
C GLU A 115 16.82 -6.71 1.22
N PRO A 116 16.37 -5.64 0.53
CA PRO A 116 15.00 -5.55 0.07
C PRO A 116 14.76 -6.72 -0.87
N VAL A 117 13.91 -7.67 -0.45
CA VAL A 117 13.49 -8.75 -1.32
C VAL A 117 12.66 -8.11 -2.43
N LEU A 118 13.29 -7.84 -3.58
CA LEU A 118 12.63 -7.60 -4.86
C LEU A 118 11.93 -8.90 -5.26
N GLU A 119 10.87 -9.25 -4.55
CA GLU A 119 10.02 -10.37 -4.90
C GLU A 119 9.21 -9.92 -6.13
N THR A 120 9.73 -10.22 -7.33
CA THR A 120 8.89 -10.46 -8.50
C THR A 120 7.76 -11.37 -8.03
N SER A 121 6.54 -10.85 -7.98
CA SER A 121 5.36 -11.47 -7.37
C SER A 121 5.35 -13.00 -7.46
N ARG A 122 5.91 -13.69 -6.45
CA ARG A 122 5.78 -15.15 -6.29
C ARG A 122 4.58 -15.51 -5.42
N ALA A 123 3.94 -14.50 -4.81
CA ALA A 123 2.77 -14.62 -3.95
C ALA A 123 1.43 -14.47 -4.69
N ALA A 124 1.43 -14.15 -5.99
CA ALA A 124 0.31 -14.54 -6.84
C ALA A 124 0.40 -16.06 -6.98
N GLY A 125 -0.31 -16.78 -6.10
CA GLY A 125 -0.42 -18.24 -6.15
C GLY A 125 -0.76 -18.70 -7.57
N ALA A 126 -0.45 -19.96 -7.92
CA ALA A 126 -0.69 -20.53 -9.24
C ALA A 126 -2.11 -20.22 -9.79
N PHE A 127 -3.08 -20.06 -8.89
CA PHE A 127 -4.45 -19.59 -9.14
C PHE A 127 -4.53 -18.28 -9.95
N TRP A 128 -3.72 -17.26 -9.65
CA TRP A 128 -3.71 -15.98 -10.37
C TRP A 128 -2.76 -15.97 -11.58
N ARG A 129 -1.93 -17.01 -11.75
CA ARG A 129 -1.10 -17.21 -12.96
C ARG A 129 -1.82 -17.96 -14.06
N ALA A 130 -2.75 -18.84 -13.69
CA ALA A 130 -3.69 -19.41 -14.63
C ALA A 130 -4.67 -18.30 -15.02
N MET A 131 -4.26 -17.47 -15.97
CA MET A 131 -5.23 -16.81 -16.85
C MET A 131 -6.13 -17.96 -17.34
N PRO A 132 -7.47 -17.89 -17.14
CA PRO A 132 -8.33 -18.86 -17.80
C PRO A 132 -7.89 -18.85 -19.26
N ALA A 133 -7.54 -20.01 -19.80
CA ALA A 133 -7.34 -20.11 -21.24
C ALA A 133 -8.67 -19.67 -21.84
N ALA A 134 -8.74 -18.40 -22.25
CA ALA A 134 -9.76 -17.98 -23.17
C ALA A 134 -9.61 -18.96 -24.32
N ASP A 135 -10.68 -19.70 -24.64
CA ASP A 135 -10.72 -20.47 -25.87
C ASP A 135 -10.14 -19.57 -26.98
N PRO A 136 -9.23 -20.07 -27.84
CA PRO A 136 -8.67 -19.30 -28.94
C PRO A 136 -9.74 -19.13 -30.03
N THR A 137 -10.91 -18.64 -29.67
CA THR A 137 -11.64 -17.71 -30.52
C THR A 137 -10.75 -16.49 -30.60
N ASP A 138 -10.13 -16.28 -31.77
CA ASP A 138 -9.37 -15.07 -32.06
C ASP A 138 -10.09 -13.87 -31.44
N PRO A 139 -9.43 -13.09 -30.56
CA PRO A 139 -10.04 -11.86 -30.08
C PRO A 139 -10.39 -11.04 -31.34
N PRO A 140 -11.62 -10.49 -31.45
CA PRO A 140 -11.99 -9.71 -32.61
C PRO A 140 -10.92 -8.62 -32.76
N THR A 141 -10.14 -8.73 -33.84
CA THR A 141 -9.06 -7.78 -34.09
C THR A 141 -9.73 -6.47 -34.43
N VAL A 142 -9.66 -5.52 -33.49
CA VAL A 142 -10.20 -4.18 -33.68
C VAL A 142 -9.37 -3.50 -34.77
N THR A 143 -9.97 -3.31 -35.93
CA THR A 143 -9.24 -2.82 -37.11
C THR A 143 -9.57 -1.36 -37.42
N GLN A 144 -10.79 -0.89 -37.08
CA GLN A 144 -11.24 0.47 -37.37
C GLN A 144 -12.19 1.00 -36.29
N LEU A 145 -11.68 1.20 -35.08
CA LEU A 145 -12.44 1.84 -34.01
C LEU A 145 -12.70 3.33 -34.33
N ARG A 146 -13.98 3.71 -34.36
CA ARG A 146 -14.43 5.09 -34.58
C ARG A 146 -15.40 5.50 -33.47
N ALA A 147 -15.29 6.74 -33.02
CA ALA A 147 -16.16 7.32 -32.01
C ALA A 147 -17.12 8.34 -32.63
N VAL A 148 -18.40 8.24 -32.31
CA VAL A 148 -19.44 9.18 -32.73
C VAL A 148 -20.23 9.67 -31.55
N ARG A 149 -20.32 11.00 -31.43
CA ARG A 149 -21.09 11.65 -30.37
C ARG A 149 -22.56 11.73 -30.77
N LEU A 150 -23.42 11.04 -30.03
CA LEU A 150 -24.86 11.00 -30.26
C LEU A 150 -25.59 12.10 -29.47
N SER A 151 -25.10 12.45 -28.29
CA SER A 151 -25.59 13.57 -27.47
C SER A 151 -24.44 14.19 -26.67
N ASP A 152 -24.73 15.10 -25.75
CA ASP A 152 -23.71 15.66 -24.87
C ASP A 152 -23.15 14.67 -23.84
N THR A 153 -23.89 13.59 -23.58
CA THR A 153 -23.57 12.60 -22.54
C THR A 153 -23.29 11.21 -23.13
N VAL A 154 -23.58 10.99 -24.41
CA VAL A 154 -23.50 9.66 -25.04
C VAL A 154 -22.56 9.68 -26.25
N THR A 155 -21.56 8.80 -26.22
CA THR A 155 -20.64 8.52 -27.32
C THR A 155 -20.72 7.05 -27.69
N LEU A 156 -20.92 6.76 -28.97
CA LEU A 156 -20.94 5.42 -29.53
C LEU A 156 -19.57 5.07 -30.11
N LEU A 157 -19.05 3.89 -29.77
CA LEU A 157 -17.83 3.33 -30.34
C LEU A 157 -18.22 2.22 -31.33
N ILE A 158 -17.77 2.33 -32.57
CA ILE A 158 -18.04 1.35 -33.62
C ILE A 158 -16.71 0.88 -34.19
N ASP A 159 -16.52 -0.43 -34.27
CA ASP A 159 -15.41 -1.02 -35.01
C ASP A 159 -15.92 -1.40 -36.41
N GLY A 160 -15.59 -0.57 -37.41
CA GLY A 160 -16.06 -0.75 -38.80
C GLY A 160 -16.50 0.54 -39.49
N THR A 161 -17.29 0.39 -40.56
CA THR A 161 -17.82 1.51 -41.34
C THR A 161 -18.90 2.26 -40.56
N LEU A 162 -18.80 3.59 -40.56
CA LEU A 162 -19.79 4.45 -39.94
C LEU A 162 -21.00 4.66 -40.87
N PRO A 163 -22.22 4.28 -40.45
CA PRO A 163 -23.43 4.71 -41.15
C PRO A 163 -23.70 6.21 -40.94
N GLU A 164 -24.64 6.77 -41.71
CA GLU A 164 -24.98 8.19 -41.63
C GLU A 164 -25.40 8.61 -40.22
N LEU A 165 -24.93 9.78 -39.77
CA LEU A 165 -25.11 10.26 -38.41
C LEU A 165 -26.58 10.41 -38.03
N ASP A 166 -27.42 10.86 -38.95
CA ASP A 166 -28.86 11.05 -38.71
C ASP A 166 -29.59 9.71 -38.55
N ALA A 167 -29.21 8.70 -39.35
CA ALA A 167 -29.71 7.34 -39.20
C ALA A 167 -29.31 6.72 -37.85
N LEU A 168 -28.06 6.94 -37.40
CA LEU A 168 -27.59 6.52 -36.08
C LEU A 168 -28.35 7.21 -34.95
N ARG A 169 -28.58 8.52 -35.05
CA ARG A 169 -29.37 9.29 -34.07
C ARG A 169 -30.81 8.81 -34.01
N GLN A 170 -31.43 8.56 -35.17
CA GLN A 170 -32.80 8.05 -35.24
C GLN A 170 -32.91 6.65 -34.64
N ALA A 171 -31.97 5.75 -34.94
CA ALA A 171 -31.96 4.40 -34.37
C ALA A 171 -31.69 4.40 -32.86
N ALA A 172 -30.87 5.34 -32.37
CA ALA A 172 -30.55 5.49 -30.96
C ALA A 172 -31.59 6.31 -30.18
N ALA A 173 -32.59 6.91 -30.83
CA ALA A 173 -33.60 7.76 -30.21
C ALA A 173 -34.21 7.18 -28.91
N PRO A 174 -34.72 5.93 -28.86
CA PRO A 174 -35.31 5.40 -27.63
C PRO A 174 -34.29 5.25 -26.48
N LEU A 175 -33.02 4.97 -26.78
CA LEU A 175 -31.95 4.89 -25.79
C LEU A 175 -31.57 6.29 -25.27
N LEU A 176 -31.50 7.28 -26.17
CA LEU A 176 -31.21 8.65 -25.80
C LEU A 176 -32.35 9.25 -24.95
N ASP A 177 -33.60 8.94 -25.27
CA ASP A 177 -34.77 9.36 -24.48
C ASP A 177 -34.73 8.76 -23.07
N LEU A 178 -34.40 7.47 -22.94
CA LEU A 178 -34.24 6.80 -21.65
C LEU A 178 -33.11 7.45 -20.81
N LEU A 179 -31.97 7.73 -21.43
CA LEU A 179 -30.83 8.34 -20.75
C LEU A 179 -31.05 9.83 -20.43
N ALA A 180 -31.90 10.51 -21.20
CA ALA A 180 -32.30 11.91 -20.98
C ALA A 180 -33.42 12.04 -19.93
N ALA A 181 -34.10 10.95 -19.56
CA ALA A 181 -35.11 10.90 -18.52
C ALA A 181 -34.54 10.27 -17.22
N PRO A 182 -33.75 11.01 -16.42
CA PRO A 182 -33.31 10.51 -15.12
C PRO A 182 -34.52 10.42 -14.18
N GLY A 183 -35.06 9.20 -14.01
CA GLY A 183 -35.95 8.82 -12.92
C GLY A 183 -37.34 9.45 -12.96
N LYS A 184 -38.23 8.90 -13.78
CA LYS A 184 -39.68 8.96 -13.50
C LYS A 184 -40.30 7.57 -13.67
N ASP A 185 -39.70 6.56 -13.07
CA ASP A 185 -40.34 5.27 -12.76
C ASP A 185 -39.45 4.53 -11.76
N SER A 186 -39.74 4.72 -10.48
CA SER A 186 -39.35 3.80 -9.42
C SER A 186 -40.62 3.44 -8.66
N PRO A 187 -41.26 2.29 -8.94
CA PRO A 187 -42.03 1.57 -7.94
C PRO A 187 -41.10 0.86 -6.94
#